data_AF-A0A7S3E221-F1
#
_entry.id   AF-A0A7S3E221-F1
#
_cell.length_a   1.000
_cell.length_b   1.000
_cell.length_c   1.000
_cell.angle_alpha   90.00
_cell.angle_beta   90.00
_cell.angle_gamma   90.00
#
_symmetry.space_group_name_H-M   'P 1'
#
loop_
_entity.id
_entity.type
_entity.pdbx_description
1 polymer ?
#
loop_
_entity_poly.entity_id
_entity_poly.type
_entity_poly.pdbx_seq_one_letter_code
_entity_poly.pdbx_strand_id
1 'polypeptide(L)'
;QDPLFGAQYAQIYDRFVNALLSEPSGYALWDDIRRQMELVAQLTAVKRETEGLRTAARKKERLHELLSESGLCGELASLRLPLPLDPNVLLTGVIPEESAVFKSALTPLKLTFKAAVTVNGHALPESKYSIIFKKGDDLRQDQLV
;
A
#
# COMPACT_ATOMS: atom_id res chain seq x y z
N GLN A 1 -17.44 6.36 -19.95
CA GLN A 1 -15.99 6.17 -20.19
C GLN A 1 -15.82 5.98 -21.68
N ASP A 2 -14.92 6.74 -22.30
CA ASP A 2 -14.60 6.54 -23.72
C ASP A 2 -13.79 5.24 -23.86
N PRO A 3 -14.29 4.24 -24.63
CA PRO A 3 -13.71 2.91 -24.72
C PRO A 3 -12.32 2.88 -25.38
N LEU A 4 -11.89 3.95 -26.06
CA LEU A 4 -10.62 3.98 -26.79
C LEU A 4 -9.41 4.18 -25.87
N PHE A 5 -9.56 4.93 -24.78
CA PHE A 5 -8.42 5.24 -23.91
C PHE A 5 -7.93 4.03 -23.13
N GLY A 6 -8.82 3.11 -22.75
CA GLY A 6 -8.43 1.89 -22.01
C GLY A 6 -7.42 1.05 -22.78
N ALA A 7 -7.66 0.82 -24.07
CA ALA A 7 -6.75 0.08 -24.94
C ALA A 7 -5.41 0.81 -25.15
N GLN A 8 -5.43 2.14 -25.25
CA GLN A 8 -4.20 2.92 -25.38
C GLN A 8 -3.34 2.86 -24.11
N TYR A 9 -3.92 3.00 -22.92
CA TYR A 9 -3.19 2.87 -21.67
C TYR A 9 -2.63 1.47 -21.46
N ALA A 10 -3.36 0.43 -21.85
CA ALA A 10 -2.87 -0.95 -21.82
C ALA A 10 -1.62 -1.12 -22.72
N GLN A 11 -1.66 -0.61 -23.96
CA GLN A 11 -0.50 -0.66 -24.85
C GLN A 11 0.71 0.13 -24.32
N ILE A 12 0.47 1.28 -23.67
CA ILE A 12 1.55 2.07 -23.06
C ILE A 12 2.15 1.31 -21.88
N TYR A 13 1.32 0.69 -21.05
CA TYR A 13 1.76 -0.16 -19.95
C TYR A 13 2.62 -1.33 -20.45
N ASP A 14 2.18 -2.05 -21.49
CA ASP A 14 2.95 -3.16 -22.08
C ASP A 14 4.31 -2.69 -22.59
N ARG A 15 4.36 -1.53 -23.27
CA ARG A 15 5.63 -0.94 -23.72
C ARG A 15 6.54 -0.59 -22.55
N PHE A 16 5.98 0.00 -21.48
CA PHE A 16 6.74 0.34 -20.28
C PHE A 16 7.35 -0.91 -19.63
N VAL A 17 6.54 -1.96 -19.42
CA VAL A 17 7.01 -3.22 -18.82
C VAL A 17 8.05 -3.89 -19.70
N ASN A 18 7.85 -3.95 -21.02
CA ASN A 18 8.82 -4.53 -21.94
C ASN A 18 10.16 -3.77 -21.94
N ALA A 19 10.11 -2.44 -21.95
CA ALA A 19 11.31 -1.60 -21.87
C ALA A 19 12.03 -1.72 -20.52
N LEU A 20 11.27 -1.89 -19.43
CA LEU A 20 11.85 -2.12 -18.12
C LEU A 20 12.57 -3.47 -18.06
N LEU A 21 11.96 -4.53 -18.59
CA LEU A 21 12.51 -5.89 -18.56
C LEU A 21 13.62 -6.15 -19.59
N SER A 22 13.83 -5.24 -20.56
CA SER A 22 14.96 -5.34 -21.47
C SER A 22 16.31 -4.97 -20.83
N GLU A 23 16.29 -4.32 -19.66
CA GLU A 23 17.48 -3.91 -18.92
C GLU A 23 17.69 -4.75 -17.66
N PRO A 24 18.92 -5.23 -17.35
CA PRO A 24 19.18 -6.02 -16.14
C PRO A 24 18.78 -5.34 -14.83
N SER A 25 18.92 -4.01 -14.75
CA SER A 25 18.53 -3.22 -13.57
C SER A 25 17.00 -3.08 -13.43
N GLY A 26 16.25 -3.24 -14.52
CA GLY A 26 14.80 -3.06 -14.51
C GLY A 26 14.04 -4.23 -13.89
N TYR A 27 14.64 -5.42 -13.80
CA TYR A 27 14.03 -6.56 -13.11
C TYR A 27 13.77 -6.28 -11.62
N ALA A 28 14.73 -5.64 -10.94
CA ALA A 28 14.58 -5.29 -9.52
C ALA A 28 13.46 -4.26 -9.32
N LEU A 29 13.43 -3.22 -10.16
CA LEU A 29 12.38 -2.21 -10.13
C LEU A 29 11.01 -2.81 -10.45
N TRP A 30 10.93 -3.72 -11.42
CA TRP A 30 9.69 -4.41 -11.77
C TRP A 30 9.17 -5.29 -10.62
N ASP A 31 10.06 -6.02 -9.96
CA ASP A 31 9.69 -6.83 -8.80
C ASP A 31 9.21 -5.96 -7.62
N ASP A 32 9.83 -4.79 -7.39
CA ASP A 32 9.34 -3.81 -6.42
C ASP A 32 7.92 -3.34 -6.78
N ILE A 33 7.66 -2.97 -8.03
CA ILE A 33 6.31 -2.57 -8.49
C ILE A 33 5.30 -3.70 -8.27
N ARG A 34 5.66 -4.95 -8.58
CA ARG A 34 4.78 -6.10 -8.37
C ARG A 34 4.49 -6.33 -6.88
N ARG A 35 5.49 -6.22 -6.01
CA ARG A 35 5.31 -6.29 -4.55
C ARG A 35 4.45 -5.14 -4.02
N GLN A 36 4.58 -3.94 -4.60
CA GLN A 36 3.70 -2.80 -4.29
C GLN A 36 2.25 -3.06 -4.69
N MET A 37 2.00 -3.71 -5.83
CA MET A 37 0.66 -4.13 -6.24
C MET A 37 0.06 -5.15 -5.26
N GLU A 38 0.85 -6.11 -4.79
CA GLU A 38 0.42 -7.09 -3.79
C GLU A 38 0.07 -6.40 -2.46
N LEU A 39 0.90 -5.47 -1.99
CA LEU A 39 0.59 -4.65 -0.81
C LEU A 39 -0.79 -3.99 -0.94
N VAL A 40 -1.07 -3.35 -2.08
CA VAL A 40 -2.38 -2.71 -2.33
C VAL A 40 -3.52 -3.75 -2.33
N ALA A 41 -3.32 -4.93 -2.91
CA ALA A 41 -4.31 -6.00 -2.91
C ALA A 41 -4.62 -6.51 -1.49
N GLN A 42 -3.60 -6.69 -0.66
CA GLN A 42 -3.76 -7.10 0.74
C GLN A 42 -4.47 -6.04 1.58
N LEU A 43 -4.08 -4.77 1.46
CA LEU A 43 -4.78 -3.68 2.15
C LEU A 43 -6.24 -3.56 1.69
N THR A 44 -6.50 -3.85 0.42
CA THR A 44 -7.86 -3.94 -0.14
C THR A 44 -8.66 -5.08 0.50
N ALA A 45 -8.04 -6.23 0.75
CA ALA A 45 -8.66 -7.34 1.46
C ALA A 45 -8.93 -6.99 2.93
N VAL A 46 -7.96 -6.40 3.65
CA VAL A 46 -8.12 -5.93 5.03
C VAL A 46 -9.27 -4.92 5.15
N LYS A 47 -9.36 -3.97 4.21
CA LYS A 47 -10.48 -3.02 4.16
C LYS A 47 -11.82 -3.73 4.00
N ARG A 48 -11.92 -4.72 3.13
CA ARG A 48 -13.15 -5.51 2.91
C ARG A 48 -13.58 -6.26 4.17
N GLU A 49 -12.65 -6.92 4.83
CA GLU A 49 -12.90 -7.71 6.05
C GLU A 49 -13.35 -6.83 7.24
N THR A 50 -12.88 -5.58 7.30
CA THR A 50 -13.24 -4.64 8.38
C THR A 50 -14.51 -3.82 8.07
N GLU A 51 -14.90 -3.69 6.80
CA GLU A 51 -16.01 -2.84 6.36
C GLU A 51 -17.37 -3.31 6.89
N GLY A 52 -17.63 -4.62 6.86
CA GLY A 52 -18.90 -5.23 7.27
C GLY A 52 -19.15 -5.28 8.78
N LEU A 53 -18.17 -4.92 9.61
CA LEU A 53 -18.29 -4.99 11.06
C LEU A 53 -19.04 -3.77 11.62
N ARG A 54 -19.91 -3.99 12.62
CA ARG A 54 -20.81 -2.94 13.14
C ARG A 54 -20.15 -1.94 14.08
N THR A 55 -19.20 -2.38 14.91
CA THR A 55 -18.64 -1.56 15.99
C THR A 55 -17.18 -1.23 15.74
N ALA A 56 -16.74 -0.04 16.18
CA ALA A 56 -15.35 0.37 16.07
C ALA A 56 -14.39 -0.58 16.82
N ALA A 57 -14.82 -1.14 17.94
CA ALA A 57 -14.05 -2.13 18.70
C ALA A 57 -13.77 -3.40 17.88
N ARG A 58 -14.82 -3.99 17.26
CA ARG A 58 -14.67 -5.17 16.40
C ARG A 58 -13.83 -4.87 15.16
N LYS A 59 -14.00 -3.69 14.56
CA LYS A 59 -13.17 -3.24 13.42
C LYS A 59 -11.69 -3.18 13.79
N LYS A 60 -11.37 -2.62 14.96
CA LYS A 60 -10.00 -2.56 15.46
C LYS A 60 -9.43 -3.94 15.74
N GLU A 61 -10.16 -4.78 16.45
CA GLU A 61 -9.76 -6.16 16.77
C GLU A 61 -9.49 -6.97 15.50
N ARG A 62 -10.42 -6.94 14.53
CA ARG A 62 -10.25 -7.62 13.24
C ARG A 62 -9.08 -7.07 12.43
N LEU A 63 -8.88 -5.75 12.42
CA LEU A 63 -7.74 -5.13 11.77
C LEU A 63 -6.42 -5.63 12.36
N HIS A 64 -6.33 -5.67 13.69
CA HIS A 64 -5.13 -6.12 14.40
C HIS A 64 -4.86 -7.60 14.17
N GLU A 65 -5.90 -8.43 14.21
CA GLU A 65 -5.83 -9.86 13.90
C GLU A 65 -5.30 -10.11 12.48
N LEU A 66 -5.87 -9.43 11.47
CA LEU A 66 -5.48 -9.62 10.07
C LEU A 66 -4.02 -9.22 9.79
N LEU A 67 -3.54 -8.16 10.45
CA LEU A 67 -2.19 -7.62 10.28
C LEU A 67 -1.14 -8.27 11.19
N SER A 68 -1.57 -9.06 12.18
CA SER A 68 -0.65 -9.79 13.06
C SER A 68 0.18 -10.80 12.26
N GLU A 69 1.36 -11.17 12.75
CA GLU A 69 2.28 -12.11 12.06
C GLU A 69 1.63 -13.46 11.71
N SER A 70 0.66 -13.92 12.51
CA SER A 70 -0.11 -15.15 12.28
C SER A 70 -1.44 -14.93 11.55
N GLY A 71 -1.76 -13.68 11.21
CA GLY A 71 -2.97 -13.27 10.50
C GLY A 71 -2.91 -13.55 9.00
N LEU A 72 -4.06 -13.39 8.34
CA LEU A 72 -4.19 -13.59 6.89
C LEU A 72 -3.24 -12.71 6.06
N CYS A 73 -2.91 -11.52 6.56
CA CYS A 73 -1.96 -10.60 5.94
C CYS A 73 -0.67 -10.48 6.77
N GLY A 74 -0.28 -11.54 7.48
CA GLY A 74 0.86 -11.52 8.40
C GLY A 74 2.21 -11.27 7.74
N GLU A 75 2.34 -11.52 6.43
CA GLU A 75 3.53 -11.11 5.67
C GLU A 75 3.74 -9.58 5.66
N LEU A 76 2.68 -8.79 5.92
CA LEU A 76 2.83 -7.34 6.05
C LEU A 76 3.63 -6.94 7.30
N ALA A 77 3.71 -7.80 8.33
CA ALA A 77 4.47 -7.51 9.55
C ALA A 77 5.99 -7.43 9.32
N SER A 78 6.49 -8.07 8.24
CA SER A 78 7.91 -8.13 7.89
C SER A 78 8.20 -7.76 6.43
N LEU A 79 7.23 -7.14 5.74
CA LEU A 79 7.39 -6.67 4.36
C LEU A 79 8.63 -5.79 4.21
N ARG A 80 9.27 -5.83 3.04
CA ARG A 80 10.33 -4.89 2.66
C ARG A 80 10.13 -4.43 1.22
N LEU A 81 9.64 -3.21 1.04
CA LEU A 81 9.42 -2.61 -0.27
C LEU A 81 9.32 -1.08 -0.19
N PRO A 82 9.69 -0.35 -1.26
CA PRO A 82 9.48 1.09 -1.32
C PRO A 82 7.99 1.42 -1.20
N LEU A 83 7.63 2.48 -0.48
CA LEU A 83 6.26 2.96 -0.37
C LEU A 83 5.80 3.51 -1.74
N PRO A 84 4.64 3.08 -2.29
CA PRO A 84 4.15 3.60 -3.57
C PRO A 84 3.92 5.12 -3.60
N LEU A 85 3.56 5.71 -2.45
CA LEU A 85 3.30 7.14 -2.31
C LEU A 85 4.59 7.98 -2.25
N ASP A 86 5.68 7.42 -1.72
CA ASP A 86 7.00 8.05 -1.64
C ASP A 86 8.10 6.98 -1.72
N PRO A 87 8.68 6.74 -2.92
CA PRO A 87 9.68 5.70 -3.12
C PRO A 87 10.97 5.85 -2.29
N ASN A 88 11.22 7.00 -1.66
CA ASN A 88 12.38 7.18 -0.76
C ASN A 88 12.16 6.57 0.63
N VAL A 89 10.92 6.19 0.93
CA VAL A 89 10.51 5.54 2.18
C VAL A 89 10.45 4.04 1.95
N LEU A 90 11.38 3.29 2.52
CA LEU A 90 11.36 1.84 2.52
C LEU A 90 10.52 1.36 3.71
N LEU A 91 9.37 0.77 3.44
CA LEU A 91 8.57 0.11 4.47
C LEU A 91 9.26 -1.19 4.90
N THR A 92 9.30 -1.47 6.20
CA THR A 92 9.97 -2.65 6.78
C THR A 92 9.05 -3.54 7.62
N GLY A 93 7.78 -3.16 7.76
CA GLY A 93 6.76 -3.94 8.47
C GLY A 93 5.61 -3.06 8.95
N VAL A 94 4.39 -3.60 8.99
CA VAL A 94 3.24 -2.94 9.62
C VAL A 94 3.30 -3.08 11.14
N ILE A 95 2.76 -2.10 11.86
CA ILE A 95 2.57 -2.10 13.32
C ILE A 95 1.06 -2.19 13.58
N PRO A 96 0.52 -3.41 13.82
CA PRO A 96 -0.90 -3.61 14.01
C PRO A 96 -1.48 -2.73 15.13
N GLU A 97 -0.80 -2.67 16.27
CA GLU A 97 -1.27 -2.02 17.50
C GLU A 97 -1.50 -0.50 17.32
N GLU A 98 -0.75 0.11 16.41
CA GLU A 98 -0.81 1.53 16.07
C GLU A 98 -1.65 1.82 14.81
N SER A 99 -2.24 0.78 14.23
CA SER A 99 -3.17 0.86 13.12
C SER A 99 -4.62 0.93 13.63
N ALA A 100 -5.49 1.62 12.88
CA ALA A 100 -6.86 1.89 13.30
C ALA A 100 -7.80 2.09 12.10
N VAL A 101 -9.10 1.98 12.35
CA VAL A 101 -10.14 2.35 11.36
C VAL A 101 -10.73 3.70 11.74
N PHE A 102 -10.73 4.65 10.81
CA PHE A 102 -11.33 5.97 11.04
C PHE A 102 -12.85 5.88 11.13
N LYS A 103 -13.43 6.74 11.98
CA LYS A 103 -14.88 6.91 12.13
C LYS A 103 -15.42 7.89 11.08
N SER A 104 -15.46 7.47 9.81
CA SER A 104 -16.08 8.24 8.72
C SER A 104 -16.92 7.33 7.82
N ALA A 105 -17.72 7.92 6.90
CA ALA A 105 -18.67 7.18 6.07
C ALA A 105 -18.02 6.03 5.27
N LEU A 106 -16.84 6.27 4.67
CA LEU A 106 -16.10 5.27 3.89
C LEU A 106 -15.10 4.46 4.73
N THR A 107 -15.01 4.71 6.04
CA THR A 107 -14.21 3.95 7.02
C THR A 107 -12.76 3.65 6.58
N PRO A 108 -11.96 4.67 6.23
CA PRO A 108 -10.60 4.46 5.77
C PRO A 108 -9.71 3.88 6.88
N LEU A 109 -8.64 3.19 6.48
CA LEU A 109 -7.68 2.59 7.40
C LEU A 109 -6.55 3.58 7.66
N LYS A 110 -6.21 3.80 8.93
CA LYS A 110 -4.89 4.30 9.33
C LYS A 110 -3.98 3.09 9.50
N LEU A 111 -2.89 3.06 8.76
CA LEU A 111 -1.88 2.01 8.86
C LEU A 111 -0.56 2.65 9.27
N THR A 112 0.04 2.12 10.32
CA THR A 112 1.35 2.58 10.80
C THR A 112 2.39 1.52 10.45
N PHE A 113 3.47 1.92 9.79
CA PHE A 113 4.57 1.05 9.39
C PHE A 113 5.86 1.45 10.11
N LYS A 114 6.76 0.49 10.31
CA LYS A 114 8.19 0.75 10.43
C LYS A 114 8.73 1.11 9.05
N ALA A 115 9.60 2.12 8.99
CA ALA A 115 10.13 2.60 7.74
C ALA A 115 11.55 3.15 7.89
N ALA A 116 12.40 2.83 6.92
CA ALA A 116 13.71 3.44 6.75
C ALA A 116 13.63 4.49 5.63
N VAL A 117 14.11 5.70 5.89
CA VAL A 117 14.07 6.81 4.91
C VAL A 117 15.48 7.10 4.44
N THR A 118 15.66 7.23 3.13
CA THR A 118 16.93 7.65 2.53
C THR A 118 16.84 9.11 2.12
N VAL A 119 17.77 9.95 2.58
CA VAL A 119 17.87 11.37 2.20
C VAL A 119 19.27 11.63 1.65
N ASN A 120 19.36 12.13 0.41
CA ASN A 120 20.64 12.40 -0.27
C ASN A 120 21.60 11.20 -0.28
N GLY A 121 21.06 9.98 -0.40
CA GLY A 121 21.85 8.74 -0.39
C GLY A 121 22.26 8.22 1.00
N HIS A 122 21.85 8.90 2.08
CA HIS A 122 22.12 8.47 3.45
C HIS A 122 20.86 7.90 4.11
N ALA A 123 20.98 6.69 4.65
CA ALA A 123 19.90 6.06 5.41
C ALA A 123 19.78 6.70 6.80
N LEU A 124 18.59 7.20 7.12
CA LEU A 124 18.23 7.64 8.45
C LEU A 124 17.85 6.43 9.33
N PRO A 125 17.86 6.59 10.68
CA PRO A 125 17.34 5.57 11.58
C PRO A 125 15.91 5.17 11.23
N GLU A 126 15.57 3.91 11.45
CA GLU A 126 14.20 3.43 11.26
C GLU A 126 13.24 4.23 12.13
N SER A 127 12.12 4.64 11.55
CA SER A 127 11.10 5.47 12.15
C SER A 127 9.71 4.90 11.85
N LYS A 128 8.68 5.51 12.43
CA LYS A 128 7.29 5.14 12.15
C LYS A 128 6.72 6.02 11.05
N TYR A 129 6.04 5.42 10.08
CA TYR A 129 5.39 6.11 8.98
C TYR A 129 3.91 5.72 8.93
N SER A 130 3.00 6.68 9.12
CA SER A 130 1.56 6.44 9.05
C SER A 130 0.98 6.86 7.70
N ILE A 131 0.16 6.00 7.11
CA ILE A 131 -0.62 6.33 5.91
C ILE A 131 -2.12 6.19 6.17
N ILE A 132 -2.91 6.86 5.35
CA ILE A 132 -4.35 6.66 5.26
C ILE A 132 -4.64 5.91 3.97
N PHE A 133 -5.16 4.68 4.10
CA PHE A 133 -5.63 3.89 2.97
C PHE A 133 -7.14 4.07 2.82
N LYS A 134 -7.55 4.64 1.68
CA LYS A 134 -8.94 4.87 1.31
C LYS A 134 -9.32 3.96 0.14
N LYS A 135 -10.52 3.38 0.20
CA LYS A 135 -11.13 2.62 -0.89
C LYS A 135 -12.56 3.12 -1.10
N GLY A 136 -12.95 3.29 -2.37
CA GLY A 136 -14.26 3.85 -2.74
C GLY A 136 -14.30 5.38 -2.79
N ASP A 137 -13.12 6.03 -2.72
CA ASP A 137 -12.92 7.47 -2.86
C ASP A 137 -11.98 7.70 -4.05
N ASP A 138 -12.27 8.68 -4.91
CA ASP A 138 -11.45 8.99 -6.08
C ASP A 138 -10.52 10.16 -5.77
N LEU A 139 -9.28 9.82 -5.43
CA LEU A 139 -8.29 10.79 -4.94
C LEU A 139 -7.59 11.57 -6.06
N ARG A 140 -7.98 11.42 -7.33
CA ARG A 140 -7.31 12.13 -8.44
C ARG A 140 -7.45 13.65 -8.33
N GLN A 141 -8.56 14.14 -7.78
CA GLN A 141 -8.74 15.57 -7.55
C GLN A 141 -7.87 16.05 -6.38
N ASP A 142 -7.87 15.32 -5.24
CA ASP A 142 -7.02 15.65 -4.10
C ASP A 142 -5.52 15.62 -4.44
N GLN A 143 -5.10 14.76 -5.38
CA GLN A 143 -3.71 14.68 -5.85
C GLN A 143 -3.28 15.86 -6.74
N LEU A 144 -4.22 16.56 -7.37
CA LEU A 144 -3.93 17.64 -8.32
C LEU A 144 -3.78 19.01 -7.62
N VAL A 145 -4.41 19.18 -6.45
CA VAL A 145 -4.43 20.44 -5.68
C VAL A 145 -3.16 20.62 -4.89
#